data_AF-A0A2J0QBR4-F1
#
_entry.id   AF-A0A2J0QBR4-F1
#
_cell.length_a   1.000
_cell.length_b   1.000
_cell.length_c   1.000
_cell.angle_alpha   90.00
_cell.angle_beta   90.00
_cell.angle_gamma   90.00
#
_symmetry.space_group_name_H-M   'P 1'
#
loop_
_entity.id
_entity.type
_entity.pdbx_description
1 polymer ?
#
loop_
_entity_poly.entity_id
_entity_poly.type
_entity_poly.pdbx_seq_one_letter_code
_entity_poly.pdbx_strand_id
1 'polypeptide(L)'
;MRKLPKLVRDKIKDIAHERFSRDFKWHHATRPEEYWLLLVNKLAEEANEVKYALSKDEMQEELADLQEVIDAIIDFKKLSRRQINKIKRNKKRHKGGFKEGIVWDNPS
;
A
#
# COMPACT_ATOMS: atom_id res chain seq x y z
N MET A 1 19.49 -2.90 13.37
CA MET A 1 19.15 -2.89 11.92
C MET A 1 18.90 -1.45 11.49
N ARG A 2 19.46 -1.01 10.35
CA ARG A 2 19.23 0.34 9.82
C ARG A 2 17.83 0.38 9.20
N LYS A 3 16.97 1.28 9.65
CA LYS A 3 15.62 1.46 9.08
C LYS A 3 15.77 1.87 7.61
N LEU A 4 15.14 1.13 6.70
CA LEU A 4 15.11 1.50 5.29
C LEU A 4 14.38 2.84 5.11
N PRO A 5 14.73 3.65 4.09
CA PRO A 5 13.97 4.84 3.75
C PRO A 5 12.50 4.49 3.51
N LYS A 6 11.60 5.36 3.95
CA LYS A 6 10.16 5.22 3.75
C LYS A 6 9.69 6.18 2.66
N LEU A 7 8.83 5.70 1.78
CA LEU A 7 8.04 6.56 0.91
C LEU A 7 6.93 7.20 1.75
N VAL A 8 6.68 8.50 1.58
CA VAL A 8 5.62 9.24 2.28
C VAL A 8 4.83 10.07 1.27
N ARG A 9 3.60 10.47 1.62
CA ARG A 9 2.79 11.39 0.81
C ARG A 9 3.49 12.75 0.70
N ASP A 10 3.28 13.45 -0.41
CA ASP A 10 4.03 14.67 -0.76
C ASP A 10 3.99 15.76 0.32
N LYS A 11 2.83 15.97 0.93
CA LYS A 11 2.61 16.99 1.97
C LYS A 11 3.18 16.62 3.35
N ILE A 12 3.66 15.39 3.54
CA ILE A 12 4.21 14.95 4.84
C ILE A 12 5.46 15.74 5.21
N LYS A 13 6.23 16.19 4.22
CA LYS A 13 7.41 17.03 4.48
C LYS A 13 7.02 18.34 5.19
N ASP A 14 5.99 19.02 4.69
CA ASP A 14 5.55 20.31 5.23
C ASP A 14 4.90 20.12 6.61
N ILE A 15 4.01 19.12 6.74
CA ILE A 15 3.37 18.77 8.01
C ILE A 15 4.42 18.40 9.08
N ALA A 16 5.46 17.66 8.70
CA ALA A 16 6.51 17.25 9.61
C ALA A 16 7.34 18.44 10.10
N HIS A 17 7.60 19.42 9.23
CA HIS A 17 8.32 20.64 9.59
C HIS A 17 7.54 21.49 10.61
N GLU A 18 6.21 21.56 10.47
CA GLU A 18 5.35 22.29 11.40
C GLU A 18 5.17 21.59 12.75
N ARG A 19 5.11 20.26 12.76
CA ARG A 19 4.74 19.47 13.95
C ARG A 19 5.90 18.92 14.76
N PHE A 20 7.07 18.71 14.15
CA PHE A 20 8.21 18.06 14.80
C PHE A 20 9.44 18.95 14.79
N SER A 21 10.08 19.12 15.94
CA SER A 21 11.38 19.81 16.07
C SER A 21 12.57 18.93 15.67
N ARG A 22 12.36 17.95 14.76
CA ARG A 22 13.35 16.92 14.40
C ARG A 22 13.77 17.08 12.94
N ASP A 23 15.08 17.15 12.72
CA ASP A 23 15.64 17.23 11.36
C ASP A 23 15.56 15.87 10.65
N PHE A 24 14.58 15.73 9.77
CA PHE A 24 14.50 14.61 8.85
C PHE A 24 15.35 14.88 7.60
N LYS A 25 16.07 13.85 7.12
CA LYS A 25 16.76 13.90 5.83
C LYS A 25 15.76 13.56 4.73
N TRP A 26 15.55 14.48 3.80
CA TRP A 26 14.64 14.33 2.66
C TRP A 26 15.42 14.09 1.37
N HIS A 27 14.92 13.20 0.52
CA HIS A 27 15.39 13.04 -0.86
C HIS A 27 14.23 12.57 -1.73
N HIS A 28 14.33 12.82 -3.03
CA HIS A 28 13.39 12.29 -4.01
C HIS A 28 13.94 10.98 -4.59
N ALA A 29 13.08 9.99 -4.78
CA ALA A 29 13.42 8.77 -5.51
C ALA A 29 13.48 9.10 -7.01
N THR A 30 14.67 9.47 -7.48
CA THR A 30 14.87 9.95 -8.86
C THR A 30 15.07 8.81 -9.85
N ARG A 31 15.41 7.61 -9.37
CA ARG A 31 15.61 6.42 -10.19
C ARG A 31 14.35 5.55 -10.20
N PRO A 32 13.87 5.08 -11.37
CA PRO A 32 12.70 4.20 -11.43
C PRO A 32 12.82 2.92 -10.60
N GLU A 33 14.02 2.31 -10.51
CA GLU A 33 14.21 1.09 -9.73
C GLU A 33 14.10 1.34 -8.22
N GLU A 34 14.63 2.48 -7.76
CA GLU A 34 14.51 2.93 -6.37
C GLU A 34 13.05 3.21 -6.03
N TYR A 35 12.37 3.97 -6.88
CA TYR A 35 10.96 4.30 -6.65
C TYR A 35 10.08 3.04 -6.64
N TRP A 36 10.34 2.08 -7.53
CA TRP A 36 9.65 0.79 -7.53
C TRP A 36 9.85 0.04 -6.21
N LEU A 37 11.09 -0.06 -5.72
CA LEU A 37 11.39 -0.72 -4.45
C LEU A 37 10.67 -0.04 -3.29
N LEU A 38 10.65 1.30 -3.28
CA LEU A 38 9.96 2.09 -2.27
C LEU A 38 8.43 1.88 -2.32
N LEU A 39 7.81 1.80 -3.50
CA LEU A 39 6.39 1.49 -3.65
C LEU A 39 6.05 0.08 -3.12
N VAL A 40 6.86 -0.93 -3.44
CA VAL A 40 6.65 -2.31 -2.96
C VAL A 40 6.80 -2.39 -1.44
N ASN A 41 7.81 -1.70 -0.88
CA ASN A 41 7.99 -1.62 0.56
C ASN A 41 6.81 -0.91 1.24
N LYS A 42 6.33 0.20 0.65
CA LYS A 42 5.17 0.92 1.17
C LYS A 42 3.91 0.06 1.11
N LEU A 43 3.69 -0.70 0.03
CA LEU A 43 2.57 -1.64 -0.09
C LEU A 43 2.57 -2.68 1.05
N ALA A 44 3.74 -3.21 1.40
CA ALA A 44 3.89 -4.16 2.51
C ALA A 44 3.73 -3.49 3.88
N GLU A 45 4.16 -2.23 4.02
CA GLU A 45 3.94 -1.41 5.22
C GLU A 45 2.44 -1.22 5.47
N GLU A 46 1.69 -0.66 4.52
CA GLU A 46 0.25 -0.39 4.66
C GLU A 46 -0.56 -1.68 4.89
N ALA A 47 -0.20 -2.77 4.20
CA ALA A 47 -0.86 -4.06 4.40
C ALA A 47 -0.63 -4.62 5.81
N ASN A 48 0.53 -4.35 6.42
CA ASN A 48 0.77 -4.69 7.82
C ASN A 48 0.02 -3.73 8.75
N GLU A 49 -0.07 -2.44 8.45
CA GLU A 49 -0.83 -1.48 9.26
C GLU A 49 -2.33 -1.86 9.29
N VAL A 50 -2.92 -2.26 8.16
CA VAL A 50 -4.28 -2.85 8.12
C VAL A 50 -4.43 -4.07 9.04
N LYS A 51 -3.41 -4.92 9.13
CA LYS A 51 -3.43 -6.11 10.00
C LYS A 51 -3.40 -5.74 11.49
N TYR A 52 -2.76 -4.62 11.84
CA TYR A 52 -2.55 -4.20 13.23
C TYR A 52 -3.50 -3.09 13.70
N ALA A 53 -4.37 -2.56 12.82
CA ALA A 53 -5.39 -1.58 13.17
C ALA A 53 -6.27 -2.08 14.34
N LEU A 54 -6.42 -1.24 15.37
CA LEU A 54 -7.12 -1.56 16.62
C LEU A 54 -8.54 -1.00 16.66
N SER A 55 -8.85 -0.05 15.79
CA SER A 55 -10.18 0.57 15.67
C SER A 55 -10.72 0.55 14.24
N LYS A 56 -12.02 0.82 14.11
CA LYS A 56 -12.67 0.96 12.79
C LYS A 56 -12.14 2.16 12.02
N ASP A 57 -11.85 3.25 12.73
CA ASP A 57 -11.38 4.49 12.11
C ASP A 57 -9.95 4.29 11.60
N GLU A 58 -9.06 3.72 12.42
CA GLU A 58 -7.73 3.29 11.98
C GLU A 58 -7.82 2.35 10.77
N MET A 59 -8.67 1.32 10.84
CA MET A 59 -8.84 0.40 9.71
C MET A 59 -9.29 1.10 8.42
N GLN A 60 -10.10 2.16 8.50
CA GLN A 60 -10.50 2.94 7.33
C GLN A 60 -9.33 3.75 6.75
N GLU A 61 -8.54 4.38 7.62
CA GLU A 61 -7.33 5.13 7.23
C GLU A 61 -6.32 4.22 6.54
N GLU A 62 -5.96 3.08 7.16
CA GLU A 62 -4.97 2.16 6.60
C GLU A 62 -5.45 1.50 5.29
N LEU A 63 -6.75 1.23 5.16
CA LEU A 63 -7.31 0.76 3.88
C LEU A 63 -7.31 1.85 2.80
N ALA A 64 -7.40 3.12 3.17
CA ALA A 64 -7.28 4.24 2.23
C ALA A 64 -5.83 4.43 1.78
N ASP A 65 -4.86 4.36 2.70
CA ASP A 65 -3.44 4.41 2.37
C ASP A 65 -3.01 3.21 1.52
N LEU A 66 -3.49 1.99 1.83
CA LEU A 66 -3.24 0.82 0.99
C LEU A 66 -3.79 1.00 -0.45
N GLN A 67 -4.96 1.63 -0.61
CA GLN A 67 -5.52 1.92 -1.93
C GLN A 67 -4.70 2.96 -2.69
N GLU A 68 -4.22 4.02 -2.03
CA GLU A 68 -3.33 5.02 -2.62
C GLU A 68 -2.07 4.36 -3.20
N VAL A 69 -1.45 3.44 -2.45
CA VAL A 69 -0.24 2.75 -2.91
C VAL A 69 -0.54 1.83 -4.09
N ILE A 70 -1.68 1.12 -4.08
CA ILE A 70 -2.13 0.32 -5.23
C ILE A 70 -2.29 1.21 -6.47
N ASP A 71 -2.82 2.41 -6.29
CA ASP A 71 -3.05 3.37 -7.37
C ASP A 71 -1.74 3.91 -7.94
N ALA A 72 -0.81 4.31 -7.09
CA ALA A 72 0.54 4.70 -7.49
C ALA A 72 1.28 3.58 -8.25
N ILE A 73 1.14 2.32 -7.82
CA ILE A 73 1.73 1.16 -8.52
C ILE A 73 1.13 1.00 -9.93
N ILE A 74 -0.19 1.16 -10.05
CA ILE A 74 -0.90 1.02 -11.33
C ILE A 74 -0.43 2.09 -12.31
N ASP A 75 -0.29 3.33 -11.85
CA ASP A 75 0.18 4.44 -12.67
C ASP A 75 1.65 4.26 -13.04
N PHE A 76 2.52 3.92 -12.07
CA PHE A 76 3.94 3.69 -12.32
C PHE A 76 4.20 2.57 -13.32
N LYS A 77 3.42 1.48 -13.25
CA LYS A 77 3.50 0.34 -14.18
C LYS A 77 2.69 0.56 -15.47
N LYS A 78 2.05 1.71 -15.64
CA LYS A 78 1.21 2.06 -16.80
C LYS A 78 0.11 1.03 -17.06
N LEU A 79 -0.51 0.53 -15.99
CA LEU A 79 -1.56 -0.47 -16.04
C LEU A 79 -2.94 0.19 -16.15
N SER A 80 -3.91 -0.52 -16.73
CA SER A 80 -5.28 -0.02 -16.78
C SER A 80 -6.09 -0.49 -15.57
N ARG A 81 -6.56 0.46 -14.75
CA ARG A 81 -7.56 0.21 -13.69
C ARG A 81 -8.75 -0.60 -14.20
N ARG A 82 -9.24 -0.25 -15.40
CA ARG A 82 -10.37 -0.94 -16.05
C ARG A 82 -10.06 -2.40 -16.32
N GLN A 83 -8.86 -2.71 -16.82
CA GLN A 83 -8.45 -4.10 -17.07
C GLN A 83 -8.27 -4.88 -15.76
N ILE A 84 -7.67 -4.28 -14.73
CA ILE A 84 -7.53 -4.89 -13.40
C ILE A 84 -8.91 -5.22 -12.81
N ASN A 85 -9.86 -4.29 -12.90
CA ASN A 85 -11.23 -4.51 -12.46
C ASN A 85 -11.93 -5.59 -13.28
N LYS A 86 -11.67 -5.68 -14.60
CA LYS A 86 -12.17 -6.79 -15.44
C LYS A 86 -11.60 -8.13 -14.96
N ILE A 87 -10.30 -8.22 -14.67
CA ILE A 87 -9.65 -9.42 -14.13
C ILE A 87 -10.26 -9.81 -12.77
N LYS A 88 -10.42 -8.85 -11.85
CA LYS A 88 -11.03 -9.07 -10.53
C LYS A 88 -12.46 -9.61 -10.65
N ARG A 89 -13.30 -9.02 -11.51
CA ARG A 89 -14.65 -9.52 -11.78
C ARG A 89 -14.65 -10.92 -12.40
N ASN A 90 -13.72 -11.18 -13.33
CA ASN A 90 -13.58 -12.49 -13.97
C ASN A 90 -13.23 -13.57 -12.93
N LYS A 91 -12.24 -13.31 -12.07
CA LYS A 91 -11.88 -14.19 -10.96
C LYS A 91 -13.07 -14.42 -10.03
N LYS A 92 -13.79 -13.35 -9.66
CA LYS A 92 -14.97 -13.47 -8.80
C LYS A 92 -16.09 -14.32 -9.41
N ARG A 93 -16.31 -14.23 -10.73
CA ARG A 93 -17.31 -15.03 -11.44
C ARG A 93 -16.92 -16.51 -11.51
N HIS A 94 -15.65 -16.82 -11.76
CA HIS A 94 -15.20 -18.19 -11.99
C HIS A 94 -14.73 -18.92 -10.73
N LYS A 95 -14.27 -18.20 -9.71
CA LYS A 95 -13.68 -18.76 -8.47
C LYS A 95 -14.41 -18.33 -7.20
N GLY A 96 -15.50 -17.57 -7.31
CA GLY A 96 -16.14 -16.95 -6.16
C GLY A 96 -15.32 -15.80 -5.56
N GLY A 97 -15.78 -15.27 -4.43
CA GLY A 97 -15.03 -14.32 -3.62
C GLY A 97 -14.93 -14.81 -2.18
N PHE A 98 -14.36 -14.00 -1.31
CA PHE A 98 -14.13 -14.39 0.09
C PHE A 98 -15.39 -14.31 1.00
N LYS A 99 -16.59 -14.32 0.42
CA LYS A 99 -17.84 -14.19 1.20
C LYS A 99 -18.18 -15.44 2.02
N GLU A 100 -17.84 -16.61 1.50
CA GLU A 100 -18.14 -17.90 2.14
C GLU A 100 -17.10 -18.26 3.22
N GLY A 101 -15.97 -17.56 3.28
CA GLY A 101 -14.95 -17.81 4.32
C GLY A 101 -14.29 -19.19 4.24
N ILE A 102 -14.22 -19.80 3.05
CA ILE A 102 -13.60 -21.12 2.87
C ILE A 102 -12.10 -21.04 3.14
N VAL A 103 -11.60 -21.91 4.03
CA VAL A 103 -10.19 -22.08 4.37
C VAL A 103 -9.71 -23.44 3.88
N TRP A 104 -8.52 -23.48 3.27
CA TRP A 104 -7.85 -24.72 2.90
C TRP A 104 -6.73 -25.00 3.90
N ASP A 105 -6.91 -26.00 4.75
CA ASP A 105 -5.85 -26.53 5.60
C ASP A 105 -5.11 -27.65 4.86
N ASN A 106 -3.77 -27.57 4.81
CA ASN A 106 -2.99 -28.65 4.23
C ASN A 106 -3.07 -29.85 5.19
N PRO A 107 -3.44 -31.06 4.74
CA PRO A 107 -3.35 -32.22 5.61
C PRO A 107 -1.88 -32.43 5.98
N SER A 108 -1.62 -32.49 7.28
CA SER A 108 -0.33 -32.84 7.87
C SER A 108 0.25 -34.12 7.30
#